data_AF-A0A7C0X0M6-F1
#
_entry.id   AF-A0A7C0X0M6-F1
#
_cell.length_a   1.000
_cell.length_b   1.000
_cell.length_c   1.000
_cell.angle_alpha   90.00
_cell.angle_beta   90.00
_cell.angle_gamma   90.00
#
_symmetry.space_group_name_H-M   'P 1'
#
loop_
_entity.id
_entity.type
_entity.pdbx_description
1 polymer ?
#
loop_
_entity_poly.entity_id
_entity_poly.type
_entity_poly.pdbx_seq_one_letter_code
_entity_poly.pdbx_strand_id
1 'polypeptide(L)'
;MISEAKLVERLAPMIEERIRYKVVRSIIDTLEEQCYPPEEMFREEFIKRVEDAEKRVKEGKVRSFKDANELNAFLESLKNE
;
A
#
# COMPACT_ATOMS: atom_id res chain seq x y z
N MET A 1 9.36 -50.12 -4.60
CA MET A 1 10.17 -48.90 -4.77
C MET A 1 9.45 -47.99 -5.76
N ILE A 2 9.15 -46.75 -5.37
CA ILE A 2 8.65 -45.74 -6.31
C ILE A 2 9.87 -45.22 -7.07
N SER A 3 9.82 -45.18 -8.41
CA SER A 3 10.92 -44.63 -9.20
C SER A 3 11.03 -43.12 -8.97
N GLU A 4 12.24 -42.58 -9.02
CA GLU A 4 12.49 -41.14 -8.88
C GLU A 4 11.64 -40.31 -9.86
N ALA A 5 11.46 -40.80 -11.10
CA ALA A 5 10.58 -40.17 -12.08
C ALA A 5 9.13 -40.00 -11.58
N LYS A 6 8.55 -41.01 -10.92
CA LYS A 6 7.20 -40.93 -10.33
C LYS A 6 7.13 -39.99 -9.12
N LEU A 7 8.23 -39.81 -8.39
CA LEU A 7 8.30 -38.84 -7.31
C LEU A 7 8.37 -37.42 -7.86
N VAL A 8 9.14 -37.19 -8.93
CA VAL A 8 9.23 -35.90 -9.62
C VAL A 8 7.88 -35.50 -10.21
N GLU A 9 7.17 -36.41 -10.89
CA GLU A 9 5.84 -36.14 -11.44
C GLU A 9 4.83 -35.73 -10.36
N ARG A 10 4.95 -36.27 -9.14
CA ARG A 10 4.08 -35.90 -8.02
C ARG A 10 4.46 -34.58 -7.36
N LEU A 11 5.75 -34.31 -7.22
CA LEU A 11 6.25 -33.16 -6.47
C LEU A 11 6.33 -31.88 -7.32
N ALA A 12 6.57 -32.00 -8.63
CA ALA A 12 6.72 -30.84 -9.51
C ALA A 12 5.51 -29.89 -9.47
N PRO A 13 4.24 -30.35 -9.54
CA PRO A 13 3.09 -29.45 -9.46
C PRO A 13 2.98 -28.73 -8.12
N MET A 14 3.27 -29.42 -7.01
CA MET A 14 3.23 -28.85 -5.66
C MET A 14 4.32 -27.77 -5.48
N ILE A 15 5.49 -28.00 -6.05
CA ILE A 15 6.60 -27.05 -6.04
C ILE A 15 6.25 -25.83 -6.90
N GLU A 16 5.70 -26.05 -8.10
CA GLU A 16 5.28 -24.97 -9.01
C GLU A 16 4.25 -24.05 -8.35
N GLU A 17 3.22 -24.62 -7.71
CA GLU A 17 2.19 -23.85 -7.00
C GLU A 17 2.80 -23.02 -5.86
N ARG A 18 3.71 -23.61 -5.09
CA ARG A 18 4.39 -22.92 -3.99
C ARG A 18 5.28 -21.78 -4.50
N ILE A 19 5.96 -21.97 -5.62
CA ILE A 19 6.76 -20.91 -6.26
C ILE A 19 5.84 -19.79 -6.74
N ARG A 20 4.74 -20.13 -7.41
CA ARG A 20 3.76 -19.15 -7.90
C ARG A 20 3.20 -18.29 -6.77
N TYR A 21 2.81 -18.92 -5.66
CA TYR A 21 2.35 -18.20 -4.47
C TYR A 21 3.42 -17.23 -3.94
N LYS A 22 4.68 -17.69 -3.80
CA LYS A 22 5.77 -16.84 -3.31
C LYS A 22 6.03 -15.64 -4.21
N VAL A 23 6.01 -15.83 -5.53
CA VAL A 23 6.21 -14.74 -6.49
C VAL A 23 5.07 -13.71 -6.37
N VAL A 24 3.82 -14.17 -6.36
CA VAL A 24 2.66 -13.27 -6.23
C VAL A 24 2.70 -12.51 -4.91
N ARG A 25 3.01 -13.20 -3.80
CA ARG A 25 3.10 -12.54 -2.49
C ARG A 25 4.22 -11.50 -2.44
N SER A 26 5.39 -11.81 -3.00
CA SER A 26 6.50 -10.87 -3.09
C SER A 26 6.15 -9.63 -3.93
N ILE A 27 5.38 -9.80 -5.02
CA ILE A 27 4.88 -8.66 -5.82
C ILE A 27 3.92 -7.82 -4.97
N ILE A 28 2.99 -8.45 -4.25
CA ILE A 28 2.06 -7.74 -3.35
C ILE A 28 2.83 -6.96 -2.29
N ASP A 29 3.77 -7.60 -1.58
CA ASP A 29 4.54 -6.95 -0.53
C ASP A 29 5.34 -5.74 -1.08
N THR A 30 5.94 -5.90 -2.27
CA THR A 30 6.64 -4.79 -2.95
C THR A 30 5.69 -3.64 -3.32
N LEU A 31 4.49 -3.95 -3.80
CA LEU A 31 3.49 -2.93 -4.13
C LEU A 31 2.95 -2.25 -2.88
N GLU A 32 2.75 -3.00 -1.79
CA GLU A 32 2.37 -2.46 -0.49
C GLU A 32 3.45 -1.51 0.03
N GLU A 33 4.73 -1.86 -0.03
CA GLU A 33 5.82 -0.96 0.38
C GLU A 33 5.91 0.33 -0.47
N GLN A 34 5.61 0.26 -1.77
CA GLN A 34 5.67 1.44 -2.64
C GLN A 34 4.43 2.34 -2.52
N CYS A 35 3.23 1.75 -2.41
CA CYS A 35 1.97 2.50 -2.36
C CYS A 35 1.59 2.91 -0.94
N TYR A 36 1.92 2.08 0.05
CA TYR A 36 1.62 2.23 1.47
C TYR A 36 2.83 1.86 2.31
N PRO A 37 3.94 2.62 2.21
CA PRO A 37 5.15 2.31 2.95
C PRO A 37 4.85 2.20 4.45
N PRO A 38 5.51 1.28 5.16
CA PRO A 38 5.42 1.21 6.61
C PRO A 38 5.84 2.56 7.23
N GLU A 39 5.34 2.87 8.43
CA GLU A 39 5.60 4.17 9.08
C GLU A 39 7.10 4.46 9.23
N GLU A 40 7.91 3.41 9.43
CA GLU A 40 9.37 3.46 9.51
C GLU A 40 10.04 4.00 8.23
N MET A 41 9.37 3.88 7.07
CA MET A 41 9.84 4.38 5.78
C MET A 41 9.33 5.77 5.45
N PHE A 42 8.48 6.37 6.30
CA PHE A 42 8.04 7.74 6.10
C PHE A 42 9.19 8.73 6.31
N ARG A 43 9.34 9.67 5.36
CA ARG A 43 10.28 10.78 5.51
C ARG A 43 9.88 11.61 6.72
N GLU A 44 10.85 12.05 7.53
CA GLU A 44 10.60 12.90 8.71
C GLU A 44 9.77 14.15 8.36
N GLU A 45 10.00 14.75 7.18
CA GLU A 45 9.22 15.88 6.67
C GLU A 45 7.74 15.56 6.45
N PHE A 46 7.41 14.33 6.05
CA PHE A 46 6.03 13.88 5.92
C PHE A 46 5.39 13.73 7.30
N ILE A 47 6.07 13.06 8.24
CA ILE A 47 5.60 12.88 9.61
C ILE A 47 5.29 14.24 10.24
N LYS A 48 6.20 15.20 10.13
CA LYS A 48 6.04 16.55 10.67
C LYS A 48 4.83 17.29 10.07
N ARG A 49 4.59 17.15 8.76
CA ARG A 49 3.40 17.73 8.10
C ARG A 49 2.10 17.12 8.61
N VAL A 50 2.10 15.82 8.93
CA VAL A 50 0.94 15.12 9.51
C VAL A 50 0.70 15.61 10.94
N GLU A 51 1.73 15.70 11.77
CA GLU A 51 1.63 16.23 13.13
C GLU A 51 1.11 17.68 13.15
N ASP A 52 1.63 18.53 12.25
CA ASP A 52 1.15 19.91 12.08
C ASP A 52 -0.30 19.96 11.59
N ALA A 53 -0.74 19.02 10.76
CA ALA A 53 -2.13 18.88 10.36
C ALA A 53 -3.01 18.47 11.56
N GLU A 54 -2.58 17.50 12.36
CA GLU A 54 -3.31 17.05 13.55
C GLU A 54 -3.46 18.19 14.57
N LYS A 55 -2.40 18.99 14.78
CA LYS A 55 -2.46 20.17 15.63
C LYS A 55 -3.48 21.19 15.12
N ARG A 56 -3.52 21.46 13.81
CA ARG A 56 -4.53 22.35 13.21
C ARG A 56 -5.95 21.83 13.44
N VAL A 57 -6.17 20.52 13.37
CA VAL A 57 -7.47 19.89 13.68
C VAL A 57 -7.86 20.14 15.12
N LYS A 58 -6.96 19.89 16.08
CA LYS A 58 -7.20 20.11 17.51
C LYS A 58 -7.48 21.58 17.84
N GLU A 59 -6.83 22.49 17.15
CA GLU A 59 -7.05 23.95 17.28
C GLU A 59 -8.28 24.46 16.52
N GLY A 60 -9.04 23.60 15.84
CA GLY A 60 -10.19 23.99 15.03
C GLY A 60 -9.85 24.77 13.76
N LYS A 61 -8.56 24.85 13.38
CA LYS A 61 -8.04 25.51 12.17
C LYS A 61 -8.11 24.58 10.96
N VAL A 62 -9.23 23.90 10.79
CA VAL A 62 -9.48 22.96 9.69
C VAL A 62 -10.48 23.54 8.70
N ARG A 63 -10.27 23.21 7.43
CA ARG A 63 -11.24 23.48 6.39
C ARG A 63 -12.26 22.34 6.41
N SER A 64 -13.50 22.65 6.78
CA SER A 64 -14.64 21.75 6.63
C SER A 64 -15.37 22.06 5.33
N PHE A 65 -15.79 21.01 4.62
CA PHE A 65 -16.64 21.13 3.44
C PHE A 65 -18.07 20.76 3.83
N LYS A 66 -19.05 21.48 3.29
CA LYS A 66 -20.46 21.24 3.59
C LYS A 66 -20.97 19.96 2.94
N ASP A 67 -20.49 19.67 1.73
CA ASP A 67 -20.90 18.53 0.93
C ASP A 67 -19.77 18.02 0.03
N ALA A 68 -20.01 16.89 -0.62
CA ALA A 68 -19.06 16.25 -1.52
C ALA A 68 -18.75 17.09 -2.77
N ASN A 69 -19.67 17.96 -3.22
CA ASN A 69 -19.45 18.80 -4.39
C ASN A 69 -18.44 19.92 -4.08
N GLU A 70 -18.55 20.53 -2.90
CA GLU A 70 -17.60 21.54 -2.42
C GLU A 70 -16.20 20.94 -2.23
N LEU A 71 -16.11 19.73 -1.68
CA LEU A 71 -14.84 19.00 -1.58
C LEU A 71 -14.25 18.72 -2.97
N ASN A 72 -15.05 18.20 -3.91
CA ASN A 72 -14.58 17.92 -5.27
C ASN A 72 -14.07 19.17 -5.98
N ALA A 73 -14.78 20.30 -5.88
CA ALA A 73 -14.33 21.56 -6.48
C ALA A 73 -12.97 22.02 -5.91
N PHE A 74 -12.76 21.84 -4.61
CA PHE A 74 -11.47 22.12 -3.98
C PHE A 74 -10.38 21.17 -4.47
N LEU A 75 -10.64 19.87 -4.54
CA LEU A 75 -9.67 18.89 -5.04
C LEU A 75 -9.28 19.16 -6.51
N GLU A 76 -10.23 19.57 -7.35
CA GLU A 76 -9.93 19.98 -8.73
C GLU A 76 -9.08 21.26 -8.79
N SER A 77 -9.26 22.21 -7.86
CA SER A 77 -8.42 23.42 -7.81
C SER A 77 -6.95 23.11 -7.49
N LEU A 78 -6.69 22.05 -6.72
CA LEU A 78 -5.33 21.64 -6.33
C LEU A 78 -4.57 20.93 -7.46
N LYS A 79 -5.24 20.43 -8.49
CA LYS A 79 -4.59 19.75 -9.63
C LYS A 79 -3.86 20.72 -10.57
N ASN A 80 -4.18 22.01 -10.48
CA ASN A 80 -3.63 23.06 -11.35
C ASN A 80 -2.58 23.94 -10.65
N GLU A 81 -2.18 23.59 -9.42
CA GLU A 81 -1.03 24.17 -8.68
C GLU A 81 0.25 23.37 -8.95
#